data_AF-A0A951C764-F1
#
_entry.id   AF-A0A951C764-F1
#
_cell.length_a   1.000
_cell.length_b   1.000
_cell.length_c   1.000
_cell.angle_alpha   90.00
_cell.angle_beta   90.00
_cell.angle_gamma   90.00
#
_symmetry.space_group_name_H-M   'P 1'
#
loop_
_entity.id
_entity.type
_entity.pdbx_description
1 polymer ?
#
loop_
_entity_poly.entity_id
_entity_poly.type
_entity_poly.pdbx_seq_one_letter_code
_entity_poly.pdbx_strand_id
1 'polypeptide(L)'
;MDEHLLEVAKAAKGFMPDDEGMALHRAGLTAAASGLGPLLEVGTYCGKSAVYLGAAAREGGTVLFTVDHHRGSEENQSGWEHHDT
;
A
#
# COMPACT_ATOMS: atom_id res chain seq x y z
N MET A 1 12.35 1.26 -6.59
CA MET A 1 11.05 0.79 -7.09
C MET A 1 11.06 0.88 -8.60
N ASP A 2 10.56 -0.14 -9.28
CA ASP A 2 10.33 -0.16 -10.73
C ASP A 2 9.43 1.01 -11.18
N GLU A 3 9.77 1.66 -12.29
CA GLU A 3 9.08 2.88 -12.75
C GLU A 3 7.62 2.60 -13.14
N HIS A 4 7.36 1.46 -13.79
CA HIS A 4 6.00 1.08 -14.14
C HIS A 4 5.13 0.87 -12.90
N LEU A 5 5.66 0.23 -11.86
CA LEU A 5 4.93 0.09 -10.59
C LEU A 5 4.68 1.43 -9.90
N LEU A 6 5.60 2.39 -10.00
CA LEU A 6 5.40 3.72 -9.42
C LEU A 6 4.24 4.44 -10.10
N GLU A 7 4.15 4.35 -11.43
CA GLU A 7 3.04 4.92 -12.20
C GLU A 7 1.70 4.23 -11.87
N VAL A 8 1.70 2.90 -11.69
CA VAL A 8 0.52 2.17 -11.23
C VAL A 8 0.08 2.65 -9.83
N ALA A 9 1.02 2.86 -8.90
CA ALA A 9 0.72 3.34 -7.56
C ALA A 9 0.15 4.77 -7.60
N LYS A 10 0.72 5.67 -8.40
CA LYS A 10 0.23 7.05 -8.54
C LYS A 10 -1.17 7.12 -9.14
N ALA A 11 -1.46 6.25 -10.12
CA ALA A 11 -2.78 6.16 -10.76
C ALA A 11 -3.85 5.52 -9.85
N ALA A 12 -3.45 4.71 -8.87
CA ALA A 12 -4.38 4.11 -7.91
C ALA A 12 -4.99 5.19 -7.01
N LYS A 13 -6.29 5.07 -6.77
CA LYS A 13 -7.01 5.93 -5.83
C LYS A 13 -6.55 5.64 -4.40
N GLY A 14 -6.42 6.69 -3.59
CA GLY A 14 -6.10 6.55 -2.17
C GLY A 14 -5.26 7.69 -1.62
N PHE A 15 -5.01 7.61 -0.32
CA PHE A 15 -4.33 8.63 0.46
C PHE A 15 -2.90 8.18 0.74
N MET A 16 -2.00 8.53 -0.19
CA MET A 16 -0.57 8.26 -0.05
C MET A 16 0.19 9.28 -0.91
N PRO A 17 0.71 10.36 -0.31
CA PRO A 17 1.66 11.25 -0.96
C PRO A 17 2.87 10.49 -1.52
N ASP A 18 3.45 10.97 -2.61
CA ASP A 18 4.51 10.23 -3.31
C ASP A 18 5.78 10.04 -2.45
N ASP A 19 6.15 11.04 -1.66
CA ASP A 19 7.29 10.97 -0.75
C ASP A 19 7.07 9.99 0.41
N GLU A 20 5.85 9.98 0.97
CA GLU A 20 5.42 8.98 1.96
C GLU A 20 5.37 7.57 1.37
N GLY A 21 4.84 7.39 0.15
CA GLY A 21 4.82 6.10 -0.54
C GLY A 21 6.23 5.56 -0.82
N MET A 22 7.15 6.42 -1.24
CA MET A 22 8.56 6.06 -1.39
C MET A 22 9.24 5.75 -0.04
N ALA A 23 8.86 6.44 1.03
CA ALA A 23 9.32 6.10 2.38
C ALA A 23 8.80 4.73 2.83
N LEU A 24 7.54 4.40 2.53
CA LEU A 24 6.93 3.11 2.80
C LEU A 24 7.61 1.98 2.01
N HIS A 25 7.93 2.19 0.72
CA HIS A 25 8.72 1.23 -0.07
C HIS A 25 10.08 0.93 0.57
N ARG A 26 10.82 1.96 1.00
CA ARG A 26 12.12 1.78 1.69
C ARG A 26 11.99 1.04 3.02
N ALA A 27 10.94 1.32 3.79
CA ALA A 27 10.65 0.59 5.02
C ALA A 27 10.32 -0.87 4.73
N GLY A 28 9.51 -1.13 3.70
CA GLY A 28 9.18 -2.48 3.22
C GLY A 28 10.40 -3.28 2.80
N LEU A 29 11.37 -2.67 2.10
CA LEU A 29 12.63 -3.31 1.72
C LEU A 29 13.44 -3.74 2.95
N THR A 30 13.51 -2.85 3.94
CA THR A 30 14.22 -3.12 5.21
C THR A 30 13.56 -4.28 5.96
N ALA A 31 12.22 -4.30 6.02
CA ALA A 31 11.47 -5.38 6.64
C ALA A 31 11.60 -6.70 5.87
N ALA A 32 11.51 -6.69 4.55
CA ALA A 32 11.62 -7.89 3.71
C ALA A 32 13.01 -8.53 3.84
N ALA A 33 14.07 -7.72 3.95
CA ALA A 33 15.43 -8.18 4.16
C ALA A 33 15.68 -8.76 5.57
N SER A 34 14.79 -8.54 6.54
CA SER A 34 14.96 -9.04 7.91
C SER A 34 14.85 -10.56 8.05
N GLY A 35 14.22 -11.24 7.08
CA GLY A 35 13.98 -12.68 7.14
C GLY A 35 12.95 -13.12 8.19
N LEU A 36 12.25 -12.18 8.84
CA LEU A 36 11.26 -12.47 9.89
C LEU A 36 9.94 -13.07 9.35
N GLY A 37 9.66 -12.92 8.06
CA GLY A 37 8.48 -13.48 7.40
C GLY A 37 7.89 -12.58 6.31
N PRO A 38 6.64 -12.86 5.90
CA PRO A 38 5.87 -12.01 4.99
C PRO A 38 5.62 -10.60 5.52
N LEU A 39 5.36 -9.67 4.61
CA LEU A 39 4.86 -8.34 4.95
C LEU A 39 3.33 -8.39 5.16
N LEU A 40 2.81 -7.55 6.05
CA LEU A 40 1.38 -7.37 6.29
C LEU A 40 1.02 -5.88 6.21
N GLU A 41 -0.02 -5.59 5.44
CA GLU A 41 -0.71 -4.30 5.41
C GLU A 41 -2.14 -4.48 5.96
N VAL A 42 -2.57 -3.55 6.82
CA VAL A 42 -3.94 -3.49 7.34
C VAL A 42 -4.58 -2.21 6.82
N GLY A 43 -5.65 -2.34 6.05
CA GLY A 43 -6.23 -1.26 5.25
C GLY A 43 -5.64 -1.24 3.85
N THR A 44 -6.38 -1.76 2.88
CA THR A 44 -5.98 -1.90 1.47
C THR A 44 -6.56 -0.76 0.63
N TYR A 45 -7.79 -0.33 0.94
CA TYR A 45 -8.59 0.58 0.11
C TYR A 45 -8.59 0.15 -1.37
N CYS A 46 -8.15 1.01 -2.29
CA CYS A 46 -7.96 0.69 -3.70
C CYS A 46 -6.51 0.26 -4.05
N GLY A 47 -5.69 -0.04 -3.05
CA GLY A 47 -4.39 -0.70 -3.23
C GLY A 47 -3.20 0.21 -3.51
N LYS A 48 -3.32 1.54 -3.34
CA LYS A 48 -2.22 2.48 -3.62
C LYS A 48 -0.94 2.14 -2.84
N SER A 49 -1.05 1.99 -1.52
CA SER A 49 0.05 1.59 -0.64
C SER A 49 0.50 0.14 -0.86
N ALA A 50 -0.45 -0.75 -1.21
CA ALA A 50 -0.16 -2.14 -1.52
C ALA A 50 0.80 -2.31 -2.71
N VAL A 51 0.75 -1.42 -3.71
CA VAL A 51 1.71 -1.45 -4.83
C VAL A 51 3.13 -1.12 -4.37
N TYR A 52 3.30 -0.12 -3.47
CA TYR A 52 4.60 0.20 -2.88
C TYR A 52 5.15 -0.96 -2.05
N LEU A 53 4.35 -1.53 -1.15
CA LEU A 53 4.78 -2.65 -0.31
C LEU A 53 4.98 -3.95 -1.11
N GLY A 54 4.15 -4.17 -2.14
CA GLY A 54 4.25 -5.33 -3.02
C GLY A 54 5.52 -5.29 -3.88
N ALA A 55 5.92 -4.09 -4.33
CA ALA A 55 7.22 -3.90 -4.99
C ALA A 55 8.37 -4.27 -4.05
N ALA A 56 8.33 -3.81 -2.80
CA ALA A 56 9.35 -4.12 -1.80
C ALA A 56 9.39 -5.62 -1.45
N ALA A 57 8.23 -6.26 -1.29
CA ALA A 57 8.13 -7.70 -1.03
C ALA A 57 8.74 -8.51 -2.18
N ARG A 58 8.42 -8.14 -3.43
CA ARG A 58 8.98 -8.77 -4.63
C ARG A 58 10.51 -8.63 -4.69
N GLU A 59 11.04 -7.44 -4.41
CA GLU A 59 12.49 -7.19 -4.36
C GLU A 59 13.18 -7.98 -3.25
N GLY A 60 12.54 -8.12 -2.08
CA GLY A 60 13.04 -8.90 -0.95
C GLY A 60 12.78 -10.41 -1.02
N GLY A 61 12.18 -10.91 -2.11
CA GLY A 61 11.89 -12.35 -2.28
C GLY A 61 10.87 -12.90 -1.28
N THR A 62 9.95 -12.07 -0.79
CA THR A 62 8.87 -12.43 0.11
C THR A 62 7.51 -12.07 -0.49
N VAL A 63 6.43 -12.28 0.27
CA VAL A 63 5.06 -11.93 -0.13
C VAL A 63 4.50 -10.83 0.76
N LEU A 64 3.57 -10.04 0.21
CA LEU A 64 2.74 -9.10 0.95
C LEU A 64 1.34 -9.68 1.09
N PHE A 65 0.82 -9.68 2.32
CA PHE A 65 -0.61 -9.83 2.58
C PHE A 65 -1.20 -8.46 2.86
N THR A 66 -2.29 -8.12 2.19
CA THR A 66 -3.07 -6.91 2.50
C THR A 66 -4.46 -7.35 2.93
N VAL A 67 -4.98 -6.73 3.99
CA VAL A 67 -6.25 -7.12 4.60
C VAL A 67 -7.12 -5.89 4.82
N ASP A 68 -8.33 -5.96 4.27
CA ASP A 68 -9.35 -4.93 4.38
C ASP A 68 -10.74 -5.57 4.29
N HIS A 69 -11.72 -4.98 4.98
CA HIS A 69 -13.12 -5.36 4.85
C HIS A 69 -13.77 -4.78 3.59
N HIS A 70 -13.11 -3.84 2.91
CA HIS A 70 -13.52 -3.21 1.64
C HIS A 70 -14.94 -2.65 1.67
N ARG A 71 -15.31 -2.08 2.82
CA ARG A 71 -16.59 -1.36 3.02
C ARG A 71 -16.40 0.12 3.33
N GLY A 72 -15.18 0.63 3.16
CA GLY A 72 -14.78 1.96 3.60
C GLY A 72 -14.60 2.04 5.11
N SER A 73 -13.67 2.89 5.56
CA SER A 73 -13.58 3.28 6.97
C SER A 73 -14.82 4.08 7.39
N GLU A 74 -14.94 4.43 8.67
CA GLU A 74 -16.06 5.23 9.20
C GLU A 74 -16.22 6.55 8.43
N GLU A 75 -15.10 7.21 8.16
CA GLU A 75 -15.00 8.48 7.45
C GLU A 75 -15.31 8.39 5.94
N ASN A 76 -15.33 7.18 5.36
CA ASN A 76 -15.67 6.94 3.96
C ASN A 76 -17.15 6.60 3.76
N GLN A 77 -17.97 6.52 4.82
CA GLN A 77 -19.38 6.19 4.72
C GLN A 77 -20.19 7.36 4.15
N SER A 78 -21.28 7.05 3.45
CA SER A 78 -22.19 8.08 2.91
C SER A 78 -22.60 9.09 3.99
N GLY A 79 -22.42 10.38 3.69
CA GLY A 79 -22.68 11.48 4.62
C GLY A 79 -21.46 11.99 5.38
N TRP A 80 -20.29 11.36 5.21
CA TRP A 80 -19.01 11.79 5.79
C TRP A 80 -18.09 12.42 4.74
N GLU A 81 -17.11 13.21 5.22
CA GLU A 81 -16.24 14.06 4.40
C GLU A 81 -15.39 13.29 3.38
N HIS A 82 -15.01 12.05 3.67
CA HIS A 82 -14.18 11.23 2.78
C HIS A 82 -14.99 10.18 2.02
N HIS A 83 -16.33 10.32 1.98
CA HIS A 83 -17.16 9.52 1.10
C HIS A 83 -16.93 9.93 -0.35
N ASP A 84 -16.55 8.97 -1.17
CA ASP A 84 -16.41 9.16 -2.61
C ASP A 84 -17.67 8.62 -3.30
N THR A 85 -18.29 9.45 -4.14
CA THR A 85 -19.61 9.24 -4.75
C THR A 85 -19.53 8.73 -6.17
#